data_AF-A0A075QUU2-F1
#
_entry.id   AF-A0A075QUU2-F1
#
_cell.length_a   1.000
_cell.length_b   1.000
_cell.length_c   1.000
_cell.angle_alpha   90.00
_cell.angle_beta   90.00
_cell.angle_gamma   90.00
#
_symmetry.space_group_name_H-M   'P 1'
#
loop_
_entity.id
_entity.type
_entity.pdbx_description
1 polymer ?
#
loop_
_entity_poly.entity_id
_entity_poly.type
_entity_poly.pdbx_seq_one_letter_code
_entity_poly.pdbx_strand_id
1 'polypeptide(L)'
;MTLIATTLTAVYSMRIIYFALLNQPRFLPLSPINEDNPNLTNPIMRLALGSIFAGFILTMNIPPTSMISMTMPPISKLSALLVTITGLLIAIELNSFTNKSLTLNYIHTHHFSNMLGYFTHLFHRSYPLANLQMGQHIATMLIDLNWYEKTGPKGQADLHSSMSASITSTHKGLIKTYFLSFIISIPLIMMIA
;
A
#
# COMPACT_ATOMS: atom_id res chain seq x y z
N MET A 1 -5.52 -21.43 14.08
CA MET A 1 -4.72 -20.27 13.64
C MET A 1 -4.04 -19.53 14.79
N THR A 2 -4.77 -19.13 15.83
CA THR A 2 -4.20 -18.38 16.98
C THR A 2 -3.08 -19.15 17.71
N LEU A 3 -3.26 -20.45 17.97
CA LEU A 3 -2.22 -21.27 18.60
C LEU A 3 -0.92 -21.35 17.75
N ILE A 4 -1.05 -21.36 16.43
CA ILE A 4 0.11 -21.32 15.53
C ILE A 4 0.79 -19.96 15.58
N ALA A 5 0.02 -18.86 15.67
CA ALA A 5 0.62 -17.55 15.89
C ALA A 5 1.41 -17.51 17.22
N THR A 6 0.88 -18.12 18.30
CA THR A 6 1.58 -18.19 19.59
C THR A 6 2.84 -19.08 19.58
N THR A 7 2.89 -20.16 18.76
CA THR A 7 4.17 -20.88 18.57
C THR A 7 5.17 -20.00 17.86
N LEU A 8 4.76 -19.33 16.78
CA LEU A 8 5.65 -18.52 15.95
C LEU A 8 6.20 -17.29 16.71
N THR A 9 5.45 -16.72 17.66
CA THR A 9 5.99 -15.67 18.54
C THR A 9 7.16 -16.18 19.38
N ALA A 10 7.07 -17.41 19.91
CA ALA A 10 8.16 -18.02 20.69
C ALA A 10 9.36 -18.38 19.80
N VAL A 11 9.11 -18.85 18.58
CA VAL A 11 10.17 -19.13 17.59
C VAL A 11 10.91 -17.86 17.21
N TYR A 12 10.20 -16.77 16.93
CA TYR A 12 10.81 -15.50 16.54
C TYR A 12 11.57 -14.83 17.70
N SER A 13 11.06 -14.89 18.94
CA SER A 13 11.80 -14.39 20.10
C SER A 13 13.11 -15.16 20.32
N MET A 14 13.06 -16.50 20.21
CA MET A 14 14.27 -17.32 20.33
C MET A 14 15.25 -17.06 19.18
N ARG A 15 14.75 -16.80 17.96
CA ARG A 15 15.59 -16.38 16.82
C ARG A 15 16.37 -15.10 17.13
N ILE A 16 15.74 -14.07 17.71
CA ILE A 16 16.42 -12.82 18.08
C ILE A 16 17.49 -13.10 19.14
N ILE A 17 17.15 -13.82 20.20
CA ILE A 17 18.10 -14.16 21.27
C ILE A 17 19.31 -14.93 20.70
N TYR A 18 19.05 -15.92 19.84
CA TYR A 18 20.11 -16.76 19.27
C TYR A 18 21.06 -16.00 18.34
N PHE A 19 20.56 -15.10 17.49
CA PHE A 19 21.40 -14.38 16.53
C PHE A 19 22.01 -13.08 17.08
N ALA A 20 21.39 -12.45 18.08
CA ALA A 20 21.87 -11.18 18.64
C ALA A 20 22.72 -11.36 19.91
N LEU A 21 22.36 -12.30 20.79
CA LEU A 21 23.01 -12.46 22.11
C LEU A 21 23.90 -13.71 22.20
N LEU A 22 23.56 -14.77 21.46
CA LEU A 22 24.29 -16.03 21.48
C LEU A 22 25.25 -16.12 20.27
N ASN A 23 26.12 -17.14 20.27
CA ASN A 23 27.17 -17.41 19.28
C ASN A 23 28.32 -16.39 19.25
N GLN A 24 29.24 -16.61 18.31
CA GLN A 24 30.40 -15.77 18.06
C GLN A 24 30.00 -14.42 17.43
N PRO A 25 30.68 -13.32 17.81
CA PRO A 25 30.40 -11.99 17.28
C PRO A 25 30.62 -11.95 15.76
N ARG A 26 29.62 -11.47 15.02
CA ARG A 26 29.69 -11.24 13.56
C ARG A 26 29.79 -9.75 13.19
N PHE A 27 30.04 -8.89 14.17
CA PHE A 27 30.26 -7.47 13.96
C PHE A 27 31.75 -7.18 13.67
N LEU A 28 32.06 -5.95 13.26
CA LEU A 28 33.41 -5.51 12.92
C LEU A 28 34.38 -5.66 14.11
N PRO A 29 35.66 -6.00 13.89
CA PRO A 29 36.60 -6.31 14.98
C PRO A 29 36.83 -5.14 15.95
N LEU A 30 36.71 -3.90 15.48
CA LEU A 30 36.69 -2.71 16.32
C LEU A 30 35.28 -2.16 16.38
N SER A 31 34.61 -2.36 17.51
CA SER A 31 33.32 -1.72 17.80
C SER A 31 33.39 -0.99 19.14
N PRO A 32 33.15 0.33 19.19
CA PRO A 32 33.08 1.06 20.45
C PRO A 32 31.72 0.78 21.11
N ILE A 33 31.60 -0.35 21.80
CA ILE A 33 30.40 -0.69 22.60
C ILE A 33 30.50 0.04 23.94
N ASN A 34 29.50 0.87 24.25
CA ASN A 34 29.40 1.58 25.52
C ASN A 34 27.94 1.61 26.00
N GLU A 35 27.71 1.10 27.20
CA GLU A 35 26.38 1.03 27.85
C GLU A 35 26.29 1.89 29.11
N ASP A 36 27.36 2.58 29.51
CA ASP A 36 27.48 3.26 30.81
C ASP A 36 26.70 4.58 30.92
N ASN A 37 25.98 4.98 29.87
CA ASN A 37 25.23 6.23 29.87
C ASN A 37 23.95 6.10 30.73
N PRO A 38 23.80 6.86 31.83
CA PRO A 38 22.60 6.82 32.67
C PRO A 38 21.31 7.19 31.91
N ASN A 39 21.42 8.00 30.84
CA ASN A 39 20.28 8.33 29.99
C ASN A 39 19.77 7.13 29.17
N LEU A 40 20.58 6.08 29.00
CA LEU A 40 20.20 4.83 28.34
C LEU A 40 19.73 3.78 29.36
N THR A 41 20.46 3.61 30.47
CA THR A 41 20.18 2.55 31.45
C THR A 41 18.92 2.83 32.29
N ASN A 42 18.70 4.08 32.74
CA ASN A 42 17.55 4.42 33.59
C ASN A 42 16.20 4.16 32.90
N PRO A 43 15.97 4.56 31.62
CA PRO A 43 14.74 4.23 30.93
C PRO A 43 14.50 2.73 30.75
N ILE A 44 15.53 1.95 30.40
CA ILE A 44 15.43 0.49 30.21
C ILE A 44 15.08 -0.18 31.54
N MET A 45 15.76 0.19 32.63
CA MET A 45 15.48 -0.34 33.97
C MET A 45 14.04 -0.04 34.41
N ARG A 46 13.55 1.19 34.18
CA ARG A 46 12.17 1.56 34.48
C ARG A 46 11.16 0.72 33.68
N LEU A 47 11.42 0.51 32.39
CA LEU A 47 10.55 -0.30 31.54
C LEU A 47 10.58 -1.79 31.94
N ALA A 48 11.74 -2.32 32.33
CA ALA A 48 11.88 -3.70 32.80
C ALA A 48 11.13 -3.95 34.12
N LEU A 49 11.22 -3.02 35.07
CA LEU A 49 10.41 -3.09 36.30
C LEU A 49 8.91 -2.99 35.96
N GLY A 50 8.55 -2.12 35.01
CA GLY A 50 7.19 -1.99 34.51
C GLY A 50 6.65 -3.29 33.90
N SER A 51 7.41 -3.98 33.05
CA SER A 51 6.94 -5.19 32.36
C SER A 51 6.68 -6.37 33.31
N ILE A 52 7.36 -6.43 34.45
CA ILE A 52 7.15 -7.47 35.48
C ILE A 52 5.88 -7.18 36.31
N PHE A 53 5.72 -5.94 36.79
CA PHE A 53 4.69 -5.63 37.79
C PHE A 53 3.40 -5.04 37.20
N ALA A 54 3.47 -4.26 36.12
CA ALA A 54 2.33 -3.50 35.61
C ALA A 54 1.17 -4.41 35.20
N GLY A 55 1.46 -5.55 34.56
CA GLY A 55 0.42 -6.52 34.18
C GLY A 55 -0.38 -7.01 35.37
N PHE A 56 0.30 -7.44 36.44
CA PHE A 56 -0.35 -7.88 37.68
C PHE A 56 -1.20 -6.76 38.31
N ILE A 57 -0.62 -5.56 38.49
CA ILE A 57 -1.30 -4.42 39.11
C ILE A 57 -2.55 -4.03 38.31
N LEU A 58 -2.47 -4.01 36.96
CA LEU A 58 -3.60 -3.68 36.12
C LEU A 58 -4.70 -4.74 36.21
N THR A 59 -4.36 -6.03 36.09
CA THR A 59 -5.38 -7.10 36.16
C THR A 59 -6.14 -7.13 37.49
N MET A 60 -5.52 -6.74 38.61
CA MET A 60 -6.17 -6.69 39.91
C MET A 60 -7.03 -5.45 40.13
N ASN A 61 -6.74 -4.33 39.45
CA ASN A 61 -7.43 -3.05 39.67
C ASN A 61 -8.48 -2.71 38.60
N ILE A 62 -8.49 -3.39 37.45
CA ILE A 62 -9.49 -3.15 36.40
C ILE A 62 -10.84 -3.77 36.83
N PRO A 63 -11.95 -2.99 36.83
CA PRO A 63 -13.27 -3.55 37.14
C PRO A 63 -13.68 -4.58 36.08
N PRO A 64 -14.38 -5.66 36.46
CA PRO A 64 -14.79 -6.69 35.52
C PRO A 64 -15.78 -6.12 34.49
N THR A 65 -15.34 -6.02 33.23
CA THR A 65 -16.16 -5.49 32.13
C THR A 65 -17.03 -6.56 31.46
N SER A 66 -16.64 -7.83 31.56
CA SER A 66 -17.33 -8.98 30.96
C SER A 66 -17.14 -10.24 31.79
N MET A 67 -18.11 -11.15 31.72
CA MET A 67 -18.08 -12.42 32.43
C MET A 67 -17.18 -13.43 31.70
N ILE A 68 -15.99 -13.66 32.24
CA ILE A 68 -15.01 -14.62 31.69
C ILE A 68 -15.35 -16.04 32.19
N SER A 69 -15.36 -17.02 31.29
CA SER A 69 -15.58 -18.43 31.64
C SER A 69 -14.38 -19.01 32.41
N MET A 70 -14.57 -19.37 33.68
CA MET A 70 -13.51 -19.96 34.52
C MET A 70 -13.50 -21.51 34.51
N THR A 71 -14.56 -22.15 34.01
CA THR A 71 -14.67 -23.60 33.89
C THR A 71 -14.31 -24.04 32.47
N MET A 72 -13.17 -24.72 32.32
CA MET A 72 -12.74 -25.29 31.03
C MET A 72 -11.91 -26.55 31.27
N PRO A 73 -11.83 -27.49 30.30
CA PRO A 73 -11.02 -28.69 30.46
C PRO A 73 -9.52 -28.34 30.59
N PRO A 74 -8.72 -29.18 31.28
CA PRO A 74 -7.32 -28.87 31.58
C PRO A 74 -6.47 -28.66 30.32
N ILE A 75 -6.77 -29.42 29.25
CA ILE A 75 -6.07 -29.31 27.97
C ILE A 75 -6.24 -27.93 27.32
N SER A 76 -7.45 -27.34 27.37
CA SER A 76 -7.67 -26.01 26.81
C SER A 76 -7.05 -24.93 27.69
N LYS A 77 -7.10 -25.08 29.02
CA LYS A 77 -6.52 -24.12 29.97
C LYS A 77 -5.01 -23.98 29.83
N LEU A 78 -4.31 -25.09 29.62
CA LEU A 78 -2.85 -25.13 29.50
C LEU A 78 -2.34 -25.04 28.07
N SER A 79 -3.24 -25.01 27.07
CA SER A 79 -2.88 -25.03 25.65
C SER A 79 -1.85 -23.96 25.27
N ALA A 80 -2.04 -22.71 25.70
CA ALA A 80 -1.12 -21.62 25.39
C ALA A 80 0.29 -21.88 25.93
N LEU A 81 0.41 -22.39 27.17
CA LEU A 81 1.71 -22.69 27.80
C LEU A 81 2.40 -23.89 27.12
N LEU A 82 1.66 -24.95 26.81
CA LEU A 82 2.23 -26.12 26.15
C LEU A 82 2.78 -25.76 24.76
N VAL A 83 2.03 -24.94 24.02
CA VAL A 83 2.36 -24.51 22.67
C VAL A 83 3.56 -23.55 22.64
N THR A 84 3.74 -22.69 23.65
CA THR A 84 4.94 -21.84 23.75
C THR A 84 6.19 -22.65 24.09
N ILE A 85 6.09 -23.63 25.01
CA ILE A 85 7.21 -24.52 25.37
C ILE A 85 7.64 -25.33 24.14
N THR A 86 6.70 -25.92 23.40
CA THR A 86 7.04 -26.68 22.18
C THR A 86 7.66 -25.77 21.11
N GLY A 87 7.16 -24.55 20.94
CA GLY A 87 7.73 -23.56 20.02
C GLY A 87 9.19 -23.20 20.36
N LEU A 88 9.50 -23.00 21.65
CA LEU A 88 10.87 -22.73 22.10
C LEU A 88 11.81 -23.91 21.84
N LEU A 89 11.38 -25.14 22.15
CA LEU A 89 12.18 -26.35 21.91
C LEU A 89 12.50 -26.52 20.43
N ILE A 90 11.49 -26.41 19.56
CA ILE A 90 11.67 -26.47 18.10
C ILE A 90 12.65 -25.39 17.62
N ALA A 91 12.53 -24.16 18.13
CA ALA A 91 13.40 -23.06 17.71
C ALA A 91 14.87 -23.28 18.10
N ILE A 92 15.14 -23.83 19.29
CA ILE A 92 16.50 -24.15 19.74
C ILE A 92 17.12 -25.21 18.83
N GLU A 93 16.37 -26.27 18.51
CA GLU A 93 16.84 -27.31 17.60
C GLU A 93 17.13 -26.75 16.20
N LEU A 94 16.19 -26.00 15.61
CA LEU A 94 16.37 -25.37 14.30
C LEU A 94 17.60 -24.45 14.25
N ASN A 95 17.80 -23.62 15.28
CA ASN A 95 18.98 -22.76 15.39
C ASN A 95 20.28 -23.56 15.53
N SER A 96 20.27 -24.69 16.25
CA SER A 96 21.45 -25.56 16.34
C SER A 96 21.83 -26.21 15.00
N PHE A 97 20.84 -26.44 14.13
CA PHE A 97 21.06 -26.99 12.79
C PHE A 97 21.65 -25.96 11.81
N THR A 98 21.48 -24.65 12.03
CA THR A 98 21.96 -23.63 11.08
C THR A 98 23.47 -23.66 10.88
N ASN A 99 24.23 -24.04 11.91
CA ASN A 99 25.70 -24.15 11.80
C ASN A 99 26.15 -25.46 11.13
N LYS A 100 25.25 -26.45 10.99
CA LYS A 100 25.56 -27.79 10.48
C LYS A 100 25.08 -28.02 9.06
N SER A 101 23.99 -27.37 8.62
CA SER A 101 23.40 -27.59 7.30
C SER A 101 23.99 -26.67 6.23
N LEU A 102 24.63 -27.24 5.21
CA LEU A 102 25.25 -26.47 4.12
C LEU A 102 24.27 -26.07 2.99
N THR A 103 23.13 -26.73 2.83
CA THR A 103 22.15 -26.37 1.78
C THR A 103 20.72 -26.77 2.18
N LEU A 104 19.81 -25.80 2.26
CA LEU A 104 18.38 -26.05 2.48
C LEU A 104 17.59 -25.72 1.21
N ASN A 105 16.78 -26.69 0.76
CA ASN A 105 16.06 -26.67 -0.51
C ASN A 105 14.65 -26.01 -0.42
N TYR A 106 14.31 -25.38 0.71
CA TYR A 106 12.99 -24.78 0.93
C TYR A 106 12.92 -23.32 0.50
N ILE A 107 13.26 -23.08 -0.77
CA ILE A 107 13.44 -21.73 -1.33
C ILE A 107 12.10 -20.98 -1.38
N HIS A 108 11.02 -21.62 -1.81
CA HIS A 108 9.73 -20.94 -2.02
C HIS A 108 9.03 -20.50 -0.73
N THR A 109 8.96 -21.36 0.30
CA THR A 109 8.31 -21.02 1.58
C THR A 109 9.11 -19.96 2.35
N HIS A 110 10.44 -20.04 2.29
CA HIS A 110 11.32 -19.01 2.83
C HIS A 110 11.13 -17.68 2.10
N HIS A 111 11.10 -17.66 0.76
CA HIS A 111 10.87 -16.41 0.02
C HIS A 111 9.50 -15.81 0.28
N PHE A 112 8.45 -16.61 0.36
CA PHE A 112 7.12 -16.11 0.69
C PHE A 112 7.10 -15.41 2.06
N SER A 113 7.67 -16.03 3.09
CA SER A 113 7.72 -15.42 4.43
C SER A 113 8.63 -14.20 4.50
N ASN A 114 9.80 -14.23 3.83
CA ASN A 114 10.74 -13.12 3.82
C ASN A 114 10.23 -11.91 3.02
N MET A 115 9.50 -12.14 1.93
CA MET A 115 8.91 -11.09 1.08
C MET A 115 7.53 -10.63 1.56
N LEU A 116 7.18 -10.83 2.84
CA LEU A 116 5.89 -10.42 3.44
C LEU A 116 4.68 -10.92 2.64
N GLY A 117 4.71 -12.18 2.19
CA GLY A 117 3.68 -12.78 1.36
C GLY A 117 3.50 -12.11 -0.01
N TYR A 118 4.55 -11.49 -0.53
CA TYR A 118 4.56 -10.67 -1.76
C TYR A 118 3.60 -9.47 -1.73
N PHE A 119 3.12 -9.08 -0.55
CA PHE A 119 2.15 -8.00 -0.39
C PHE A 119 2.66 -6.67 -0.95
N THR A 120 3.88 -6.28 -0.60
CA THR A 120 4.48 -5.01 -1.08
C THR A 120 4.66 -5.01 -2.59
N HIS A 121 5.11 -6.13 -3.17
CA HIS A 121 5.30 -6.25 -4.62
C HIS A 121 3.98 -6.17 -5.39
N LEU A 122 2.90 -6.75 -4.85
CA LEU A 122 1.59 -6.71 -5.49
C LEU A 122 0.92 -5.36 -5.28
N PHE A 123 0.70 -4.94 -4.03
CA PHE A 123 -0.14 -3.78 -3.73
C PHE A 123 0.59 -2.45 -3.94
N HIS A 124 1.84 -2.30 -3.50
CA HIS A 124 2.54 -1.00 -3.64
C HIS A 124 3.00 -0.72 -5.07
N ARG A 125 2.98 -1.72 -5.97
CA ARG A 125 3.31 -1.51 -7.39
C ARG A 125 2.08 -1.45 -8.27
N SER A 126 1.17 -2.42 -8.16
CA SER A 126 0.03 -2.47 -9.07
C SER A 126 -0.92 -1.30 -8.88
N TYR A 127 -1.23 -0.94 -7.63
CA TYR A 127 -2.19 0.12 -7.33
C TYR A 127 -1.69 1.51 -7.76
N PRO A 128 -0.46 1.94 -7.41
CA PRO A 128 0.05 3.22 -7.90
C PRO A 128 0.22 3.26 -9.42
N LEU A 129 0.65 2.16 -10.05
CA LEU A 129 0.80 2.10 -11.51
C LEU A 129 -0.55 2.33 -12.21
N ALA A 130 -1.60 1.63 -11.77
CA ALA A 130 -2.94 1.79 -12.33
C ALA A 130 -3.44 3.23 -12.18
N ASN A 131 -3.25 3.83 -11.00
CA ASN A 131 -3.65 5.23 -10.76
C ASN A 131 -2.87 6.22 -11.65
N LEU A 132 -1.56 6.02 -11.81
CA LEU A 132 -0.73 6.88 -12.66
C LEU A 132 -1.10 6.74 -14.14
N GLN A 133 -1.34 5.52 -14.62
CA GLN A 133 -1.78 5.27 -15.99
C GLN A 133 -3.15 5.90 -16.26
N MET A 134 -4.08 5.80 -15.31
CA MET A 134 -5.39 6.45 -15.43
C MET A 134 -5.25 7.98 -15.45
N GLY A 135 -4.44 8.55 -14.57
CA GLY A 135 -4.16 9.99 -14.55
C GLY A 135 -3.55 10.50 -15.86
N GLN A 136 -2.61 9.77 -16.44
CA GLN A 136 -1.96 10.17 -17.69
C GLN A 136 -2.87 9.96 -18.91
N HIS A 137 -3.44 8.77 -19.09
CA HIS A 137 -4.14 8.45 -20.32
C HIS A 137 -5.52 9.09 -20.38
N ILE A 138 -6.27 9.05 -19.28
CA ILE A 138 -7.66 9.51 -19.27
C ILE A 138 -7.71 11.01 -18.98
N ALA A 139 -7.15 11.46 -17.87
CA ALA A 139 -7.26 12.87 -17.48
C ALA A 139 -6.45 13.78 -18.42
N THR A 140 -5.13 13.61 -18.50
CA THR A 140 -4.31 14.60 -19.23
C THR A 140 -4.38 14.43 -20.75
N MET A 141 -4.14 13.22 -21.27
CA MET A 141 -4.04 13.02 -22.72
C MET A 141 -5.41 13.04 -23.43
N LEU A 142 -6.41 12.35 -22.87
CA LEU A 142 -7.70 12.19 -23.53
C LEU A 142 -8.62 13.38 -23.24
N ILE A 143 -8.82 13.73 -21.97
CA ILE A 143 -9.75 14.81 -21.60
C ILE A 143 -9.11 16.18 -21.86
N ASP A 144 -8.00 16.49 -21.19
CA ASP A 144 -7.46 17.85 -21.17
C ASP A 144 -6.86 18.27 -22.51
N LEU A 145 -5.97 17.46 -23.08
CA LEU A 145 -5.26 17.81 -24.32
C LEU A 145 -6.06 17.53 -25.59
N ASN A 146 -6.95 16.53 -25.60
CA ASN A 146 -7.67 16.14 -26.82
C ASN A 146 -9.11 16.64 -26.84
N TRP A 147 -9.96 16.15 -25.93
CA TRP A 147 -11.39 16.47 -25.99
C TRP A 147 -11.65 17.95 -25.78
N TYR A 148 -11.10 18.56 -24.73
CA TYR A 148 -11.33 19.99 -24.48
C TYR A 148 -10.78 20.89 -25.58
N GLU A 149 -9.59 20.61 -26.11
CA GLU A 149 -9.06 21.39 -27.24
C GLU A 149 -9.90 21.22 -28.51
N LYS A 150 -10.34 20.00 -28.81
CA LYS A 150 -11.11 19.67 -30.01
C LYS A 150 -12.52 20.24 -29.96
N THR A 151 -13.22 20.13 -28.84
CA THR A 151 -14.60 20.66 -28.70
C THR A 151 -14.62 22.15 -28.44
N GLY A 152 -13.56 22.69 -27.81
CA GLY A 152 -13.46 24.11 -27.51
C GLY A 152 -12.83 24.89 -28.68
N PRO A 153 -11.59 25.40 -28.52
CA PRO A 153 -11.03 26.40 -29.43
C PRO A 153 -10.79 25.87 -30.85
N LYS A 154 -10.29 24.64 -31.02
CA LYS A 154 -9.98 24.10 -32.37
C LYS A 154 -11.27 23.83 -33.15
N GLY A 155 -12.25 23.18 -32.54
CA GLY A 155 -13.55 22.94 -33.17
C GLY A 155 -14.26 24.25 -33.52
N GLN A 156 -14.22 25.25 -32.64
CA GLN A 156 -14.79 26.56 -32.93
C GLN A 156 -14.06 27.27 -34.07
N ALA A 157 -12.72 27.22 -34.12
CA ALA A 157 -11.93 27.80 -35.21
C ALA A 157 -12.22 27.11 -36.55
N ASP A 158 -12.33 25.79 -36.58
CA ASP A 158 -12.65 25.01 -37.79
C ASP A 158 -14.06 25.33 -38.30
N LEU A 159 -15.05 25.45 -37.40
CA LEU A 159 -16.42 25.83 -37.77
C LEU A 159 -16.47 27.26 -38.33
N HIS A 160 -15.84 28.24 -37.68
CA HIS A 160 -15.86 29.62 -38.17
C HIS A 160 -15.09 29.79 -39.48
N SER A 161 -13.95 29.12 -39.63
CA SER A 161 -13.15 29.18 -40.86
C SER A 161 -13.86 28.53 -42.04
N SER A 162 -14.46 27.34 -41.87
CA SER A 162 -15.22 26.67 -42.91
C SER A 162 -16.49 27.43 -43.31
N MET A 163 -17.22 27.99 -42.34
CA MET A 163 -18.39 28.82 -42.61
C MET A 163 -18.01 30.09 -43.37
N SER A 164 -16.97 30.80 -42.93
CA SER A 164 -16.47 32.00 -43.61
C SER A 164 -15.99 31.71 -45.04
N ALA A 165 -15.23 30.62 -45.24
CA ALA A 165 -14.80 30.18 -46.56
C ALA A 165 -15.98 29.83 -47.47
N SER A 166 -17.01 29.15 -46.94
CA SER A 166 -18.21 28.83 -47.72
C SER A 166 -18.96 30.09 -48.14
N ILE A 167 -19.21 31.04 -47.24
CA ILE A 167 -19.90 32.31 -47.53
C ILE A 167 -19.12 33.10 -48.59
N THR A 168 -17.82 33.31 -48.40
CA THR A 168 -16.98 34.06 -49.34
C THR A 168 -16.94 33.39 -50.72
N SER A 169 -16.88 32.05 -50.80
CA SER A 169 -16.88 31.32 -52.07
C SER A 169 -18.16 31.49 -52.90
N THR A 170 -19.30 31.74 -52.25
CA THR A 170 -20.58 31.98 -52.94
C THR A 170 -20.66 33.39 -53.56
N HIS A 171 -19.92 34.37 -53.03
CA HIS A 171 -19.89 35.74 -53.52
C HIS A 171 -18.78 35.97 -54.57
N LYS A 172 -19.01 35.50 -55.81
CA LYS A 172 -18.05 35.59 -56.93
C LYS A 172 -17.90 36.98 -57.58
N GLY A 173 -18.52 38.03 -57.03
CA GLY A 173 -18.42 39.41 -57.57
C GLY A 173 -19.16 39.65 -58.89
N LEU A 174 -20.02 38.74 -59.34
CA LEU A 174 -20.77 38.88 -60.60
C LEU A 174 -22.09 39.63 -60.37
N ILE A 175 -22.29 40.76 -61.06
CA ILE A 175 -23.50 41.59 -60.95
C ILE A 175 -24.79 40.76 -61.23
N LYS A 176 -24.74 39.85 -62.21
CA LYS A 176 -25.86 38.95 -62.56
C LYS A 176 -26.32 38.09 -61.38
N THR A 177 -25.40 37.55 -60.57
CA THR A 177 -25.76 36.70 -59.42
C THR A 177 -26.39 37.50 -58.28
N TYR A 178 -25.98 38.77 -58.10
CA TYR A 178 -26.59 39.66 -57.11
C TYR A 178 -28.03 40.01 -57.48
N PHE A 179 -28.32 40.36 -58.74
CA PHE A 179 -29.71 40.58 -59.17
C PHE A 179 -30.58 39.33 -59.03
N LEU A 180 -30.04 38.15 -59.30
CA LEU A 180 -30.76 36.88 -59.08
C LEU A 180 -31.12 36.67 -57.60
N SER A 181 -30.23 37.04 -56.67
CA SER A 181 -30.53 36.97 -55.23
C SER A 181 -31.65 37.92 -54.80
N PHE A 182 -31.74 39.12 -55.38
CA PHE A 182 -32.83 40.07 -55.09
C PHE A 182 -34.20 39.56 -55.55
N ILE A 183 -34.26 38.86 -56.68
CA ILE A 183 -35.49 38.21 -57.17
C ILE A 183 -36.01 37.19 -56.16
N ILE A 184 -35.13 36.53 -55.41
CA ILE A 184 -35.51 35.55 -54.37
C ILE A 184 -35.85 36.26 -53.04
N SER A 185 -35.08 37.27 -52.63
CA SER A 185 -35.26 37.91 -51.32
C SER A 185 -36.53 38.77 -51.22
N ILE A 186 -36.89 39.51 -52.28
CA ILE A 186 -38.06 40.40 -52.30
C ILE A 186 -39.39 39.65 -52.06
N PRO A 187 -39.72 38.56 -52.78
CA PRO A 187 -40.94 37.80 -52.51
C PRO A 187 -40.89 37.09 -51.15
N LEU A 188 -39.72 36.65 -50.68
CA LEU A 188 -39.58 36.05 -49.34
C LEU A 188 -39.98 37.04 -48.25
N ILE A 189 -39.53 38.30 -48.37
CA ILE A 189 -39.89 39.39 -47.44
C ILE A 189 -41.40 39.65 -47.50
N MET A 190 -41.99 39.68 -48.70
CA MET A 190 -43.44 39.87 -48.89
C MET A 190 -44.29 38.69 -48.38
N MET A 191 -43.72 37.47 -48.23
CA MET A 191 -44.43 36.32 -47.64
C MET A 191 -44.35 36.26 -46.12
N ILE A 192 -43.33 36.89 -45.53
CA ILE A 192 -43.13 36.91 -44.07
C ILE A 192 -43.87 38.10 -43.42
N ALA A 193 -44.11 39.17 -44.20
CA ALA A 193 -44.94 40.32 -43.82
C ALA A 193 -46.42 40.09 -44.14
#